data_AF-A0A564QAE1-F1
#
_entry.id   AF-A0A564QAE1-F1
#
_cell.length_a   1.000
_cell.length_b   1.000
_cell.length_c   1.000
_cell.angle_alpha   90.00
_cell.angle_beta   90.00
_cell.angle_gamma   90.00
#
_symmetry.space_group_name_H-M   'P 1'
#
loop_
_entity.id
_entity.type
_entity.pdbx_description
1 polymer ?
#
loop_
_entity_poly.entity_id
_entity_poly.type
_entity_poly.pdbx_seq_one_letter_code
_entity_poly.pdbx_strand_id
1 'polypeptide(L)'
;MQVVEGSYAIAHAVKRCRPHVISAYPITPQTHIVEDLAKFVADGELECEFVTVDSEHSAMSVALGSSAVGARAYSASTSQGLALMWEVLYNVSGMRLPVVMTAVNRAMSAPLSIWNDQQDTIGARDAGWIQIYVEDIQEAHDVTLQSYKIAEGKDVMLPLMVCMDGFILTHTYEPVVLAEQEETDDFLPPFEPEYYMQVDKPLSFGCFAEPDKYMEFRYMQHEAMDNARSKIVEVSSEFTKAFGRDHGGLVEGYNLDDAEIIIVTFGSVIGTMREVVEREKNVGILKIRSYRPFPLKEIRAALKDAKVVAVVEKDLSVGFEGALFTEIKAAVCNMNCDLKLLGFVVGLGGRDITTSDISDIIKRARKAMDEGIKEEWQFVGLRGEIL
;
A
#
# COMPACT_ATOMS: atom_id res chain seq x y z
N MET A 1 -22.68 6.37 8.02
CA MET A 1 -21.68 5.95 9.03
C MET A 1 -22.20 4.75 9.78
N GLN A 2 -21.43 3.66 9.83
CA GLN A 2 -21.76 2.39 10.49
C GLN A 2 -20.50 1.86 11.20
N VAL A 3 -20.67 1.18 12.33
CA VAL A 3 -19.53 0.51 13.00
C VAL A 3 -19.37 -0.87 12.37
N VAL A 4 -18.24 -1.09 11.71
CA VAL A 4 -17.97 -2.32 10.94
C VAL A 4 -16.54 -2.78 11.16
N GLU A 5 -16.30 -4.08 10.96
CA GLU A 5 -14.95 -4.64 10.90
C GLU A 5 -14.21 -4.13 9.67
N GLY A 6 -12.89 -3.92 9.75
CA GLY A 6 -12.12 -3.43 8.62
C GLY A 6 -12.13 -4.35 7.40
N SER A 7 -12.13 -5.68 7.59
CA SER A 7 -12.29 -6.64 6.49
C SER A 7 -13.62 -6.45 5.75
N TYR A 8 -14.71 -6.25 6.50
CA TYR A 8 -16.03 -5.98 5.94
C TYR A 8 -16.05 -4.64 5.18
N ALA A 9 -15.40 -3.60 5.70
CA ALA A 9 -15.32 -2.31 5.01
C ALA A 9 -14.64 -2.43 3.63
N ILE A 10 -13.55 -3.21 3.54
CA ILE A 10 -12.91 -3.52 2.25
C ILE A 10 -13.85 -4.32 1.34
N ALA A 11 -14.44 -5.42 1.83
CA ALA A 11 -15.35 -6.24 1.05
C ALA A 11 -16.54 -5.41 0.50
N HIS A 12 -17.06 -4.50 1.32
CA HIS A 12 -18.11 -3.56 0.93
C HIS A 12 -17.63 -2.61 -0.18
N ALA A 13 -16.46 -1.98 -0.04
CA ALA A 13 -15.90 -1.10 -1.07
C ALA A 13 -15.69 -1.85 -2.41
N VAL A 14 -15.14 -3.06 -2.36
CA VAL A 14 -14.94 -3.93 -3.54
C VAL A 14 -16.28 -4.26 -4.19
N LYS A 15 -17.31 -4.60 -3.40
CA LYS A 15 -18.67 -4.82 -3.92
C LYS A 15 -19.17 -3.60 -4.71
N ARG A 16 -18.97 -2.39 -4.19
CA ARG A 16 -19.40 -1.15 -4.88
C ARG A 16 -18.66 -0.91 -6.19
N CYS A 17 -17.40 -1.33 -6.29
CA CYS A 17 -16.60 -1.24 -7.51
C CYS A 17 -17.02 -2.23 -8.61
N ARG A 18 -17.89 -3.21 -8.30
CA ARG A 18 -18.42 -4.23 -9.24
C ARG A 18 -17.34 -4.88 -10.11
N PRO A 19 -16.31 -5.53 -9.52
CA PRO A 19 -15.42 -6.38 -10.30
C PRO A 19 -16.24 -7.48 -10.97
N HIS A 20 -15.87 -7.84 -12.20
CA HIS A 20 -16.53 -8.93 -12.92
C HIS A 20 -16.03 -10.30 -12.46
N VAL A 21 -14.77 -10.37 -12.01
CA VAL A 21 -14.14 -11.59 -11.49
C VAL A 21 -13.41 -11.31 -10.18
N ILE A 22 -13.70 -12.14 -9.18
CA ILE A 22 -12.93 -12.21 -7.93
C ILE A 22 -12.30 -13.59 -7.88
N SER A 23 -10.98 -13.64 -7.69
CA SER A 23 -10.29 -14.90 -7.44
C SER A 23 -9.67 -14.92 -6.05
N ALA A 24 -9.91 -15.99 -5.31
CA ALA A 24 -9.57 -16.05 -3.88
C ALA A 24 -8.98 -17.40 -3.48
N TYR A 25 -7.94 -17.31 -2.63
CA TYR A 25 -7.45 -18.41 -1.81
C TYR A 25 -7.33 -17.92 -0.36
N PRO A 26 -7.91 -18.62 0.63
CA PRO A 26 -8.00 -18.13 2.00
C PRO A 26 -6.65 -18.21 2.71
N ILE A 27 -6.24 -17.10 3.34
CA ILE A 27 -5.04 -17.04 4.18
C ILE A 27 -5.18 -15.92 5.21
N THR A 28 -4.96 -16.22 6.49
CA THR A 28 -5.11 -15.23 7.59
C THR A 28 -4.10 -14.08 7.43
N PRO A 29 -4.47 -12.80 7.62
CA PRO A 29 -5.75 -12.28 8.12
C PRO A 29 -6.67 -11.67 7.04
N GLN A 30 -6.51 -12.02 5.75
CA GLN A 30 -7.39 -11.50 4.69
C GLN A 30 -8.72 -12.28 4.57
N THR A 31 -8.80 -13.48 5.15
CA THR A 31 -9.91 -14.43 4.97
C THR A 31 -11.33 -13.82 5.09
N HIS A 32 -11.57 -12.94 6.08
CA HIS A 32 -12.91 -12.32 6.24
C HIS A 32 -13.32 -11.49 5.00
N ILE A 33 -12.37 -10.84 4.31
CA ILE A 33 -12.64 -10.07 3.09
C ILE A 33 -13.23 -10.97 2.01
N VAL A 34 -12.60 -12.12 1.76
CA VAL A 34 -13.05 -13.05 0.71
C VAL A 34 -14.30 -13.81 1.10
N GLU A 35 -14.52 -14.08 2.39
CA GLU A 35 -15.76 -14.67 2.90
C GLU A 35 -16.96 -13.73 2.72
N ASP A 36 -16.83 -12.45 3.07
CA ASP A 36 -17.89 -11.46 2.87
C ASP A 36 -18.17 -11.22 1.38
N LEU A 37 -17.14 -11.20 0.52
CA LEU A 37 -17.31 -11.11 -0.92
C LEU A 37 -18.04 -12.33 -1.49
N ALA A 38 -17.66 -13.54 -1.08
CA ALA A 38 -18.36 -14.76 -1.49
C ALA A 38 -19.83 -14.74 -1.05
N LYS A 39 -20.10 -14.20 0.15
CA LYS A 39 -21.46 -14.02 0.65
C LYS A 39 -22.26 -13.00 -0.17
N PHE A 40 -21.70 -11.84 -0.50
CA PHE A 40 -22.37 -10.85 -1.35
C PHE A 40 -22.74 -11.41 -2.73
N VAL A 41 -21.89 -12.27 -3.30
CA VAL A 41 -22.20 -12.98 -4.55
C VAL A 41 -23.33 -14.00 -4.34
N ALA A 42 -23.25 -14.81 -3.29
CA ALA A 42 -24.27 -15.82 -2.98
C ALA A 42 -25.66 -15.21 -2.66
N ASP A 43 -25.68 -14.05 -2.02
CA ASP A 43 -26.89 -13.31 -1.67
C ASP A 43 -27.44 -12.47 -2.86
N GLY A 44 -26.72 -12.43 -3.99
CA GLY A 44 -27.12 -11.68 -5.18
C GLY A 44 -26.92 -10.17 -5.07
N GLU A 45 -26.14 -9.70 -4.09
CA GLU A 45 -25.79 -8.28 -3.92
C GLU A 45 -24.62 -7.84 -4.82
N LEU A 46 -23.85 -8.80 -5.35
CA LEU A 46 -22.74 -8.58 -6.28
C LEU A 46 -22.83 -9.54 -7.46
N GLU A 47 -23.05 -9.02 -8.66
CA GLU A 47 -22.96 -9.79 -9.91
C GLU A 47 -21.49 -9.93 -10.32
N CYS A 48 -20.88 -11.05 -9.95
CA CYS A 48 -19.47 -11.34 -10.18
C CYS A 48 -19.24 -12.85 -10.26
N GLU A 49 -18.30 -13.28 -11.09
CA GLU A 49 -17.78 -14.66 -11.05
C GLU A 49 -16.79 -14.77 -9.87
N PHE A 50 -17.13 -15.57 -8.85
CA PHE A 50 -16.26 -15.81 -7.71
C PHE A 50 -15.55 -17.15 -7.85
N VAL A 51 -14.24 -17.12 -8.12
CA VAL A 51 -13.42 -18.30 -8.40
C VAL A 51 -12.60 -18.70 -7.19
N THR A 52 -12.94 -19.84 -6.59
CA THR A 52 -12.10 -20.51 -5.59
C THR A 52 -11.02 -21.33 -6.28
N VAL A 53 -9.77 -21.09 -5.92
CA VAL A 53 -8.60 -21.74 -6.55
C VAL A 53 -7.86 -22.64 -5.57
N ASP A 54 -6.85 -23.37 -6.04
CA ASP A 54 -6.04 -24.31 -5.26
C ASP A 54 -4.85 -23.66 -4.54
N SER A 55 -4.43 -22.46 -4.95
CA SER A 55 -3.34 -21.68 -4.34
C SER A 55 -3.39 -20.21 -4.72
N GLU A 56 -2.63 -19.36 -4.02
CA GLU A 56 -2.48 -17.94 -4.36
C GLU A 56 -1.82 -17.70 -5.73
N HIS A 57 -0.94 -18.60 -6.17
CA HIS A 57 -0.39 -18.56 -7.53
C HIS A 57 -1.52 -18.64 -8.57
N SER A 58 -2.44 -19.58 -8.39
CA SER A 58 -3.62 -19.72 -9.24
C SER A 58 -4.57 -18.53 -9.10
N ALA A 59 -4.69 -17.94 -7.91
CA ALA A 59 -5.57 -16.78 -7.68
C ALA A 59 -5.14 -15.58 -8.54
N MET A 60 -3.84 -15.26 -8.51
CA MET A 60 -3.32 -14.18 -9.34
C MET A 60 -3.34 -14.54 -10.84
N SER A 61 -3.17 -15.82 -11.19
CA SER A 61 -3.24 -16.28 -12.59
C SER A 61 -4.64 -16.15 -13.18
N VAL A 62 -5.69 -16.41 -12.39
CA VAL A 62 -7.08 -16.17 -12.79
C VAL A 62 -7.31 -14.67 -12.96
N ALA A 63 -6.90 -13.84 -11.99
CA ALA A 63 -7.04 -12.39 -12.10
C ALA A 63 -6.31 -11.80 -13.32
N LEU A 64 -5.10 -12.30 -13.62
CA LEU A 64 -4.35 -11.99 -14.85
C LEU A 64 -5.18 -12.32 -16.09
N GLY A 65 -5.66 -13.55 -16.21
CA GLY A 65 -6.44 -14.00 -17.36
C GLY A 65 -7.73 -13.19 -17.55
N SER A 66 -8.45 -12.92 -16.47
CA SER A 66 -9.66 -12.09 -16.47
C SER A 66 -9.38 -10.67 -16.94
N SER A 67 -8.34 -10.02 -16.41
CA SER A 67 -7.96 -8.67 -16.83
C SER A 67 -7.55 -8.62 -18.30
N ALA A 68 -6.81 -9.63 -18.78
CA ALA A 68 -6.36 -9.71 -20.17
C ALA A 68 -7.51 -9.88 -21.19
N VAL A 69 -8.67 -10.41 -20.78
CA VAL A 69 -9.90 -10.45 -21.60
C VAL A 69 -10.83 -9.24 -21.39
N GLY A 70 -10.36 -8.23 -20.66
CA GLY A 70 -11.04 -6.95 -20.47
C GLY A 70 -11.96 -6.89 -19.25
N ALA A 71 -11.91 -7.86 -18.35
CA ALA A 71 -12.69 -7.85 -17.13
C ALA A 71 -11.97 -7.12 -15.98
N ARG A 72 -12.64 -6.17 -15.33
CA ARG A 72 -12.26 -5.67 -14.00
C ARG A 72 -12.12 -6.85 -13.02
N ALA A 73 -10.93 -7.03 -12.44
CA ALA A 73 -10.58 -8.19 -11.64
C ALA A 73 -10.05 -7.80 -10.25
N TYR A 74 -10.35 -8.63 -9.26
CA TYR A 74 -9.96 -8.43 -7.86
C TYR A 74 -9.37 -9.70 -7.23
N SER A 75 -8.43 -9.51 -6.29
CA SER A 75 -8.00 -10.55 -5.35
C SER A 75 -7.64 -9.96 -3.98
N ALA A 76 -7.42 -10.82 -2.99
CA ALA A 76 -6.88 -10.42 -1.69
C ALA A 76 -5.90 -11.50 -1.21
N SER A 77 -4.75 -11.07 -0.70
CA SER A 77 -3.70 -11.99 -0.23
C SER A 77 -2.88 -11.37 0.91
N THR A 78 -1.94 -12.15 1.45
CA THR A 78 -1.10 -11.79 2.59
C THR A 78 0.14 -12.68 2.65
N SER A 79 1.28 -12.17 3.15
CA SER A 79 2.45 -12.99 3.54
C SER A 79 2.85 -14.05 2.50
N GLN A 80 2.77 -15.33 2.88
CA GLN A 80 3.19 -16.47 2.06
C GLN A 80 2.36 -16.58 0.79
N GLY A 81 1.09 -16.16 0.83
CA GLY A 81 0.24 -16.12 -0.33
C GLY A 81 0.73 -15.13 -1.37
N LEU A 82 1.12 -13.92 -0.93
CA LEU A 82 1.72 -12.92 -1.80
C LEU A 82 3.07 -13.41 -2.36
N ALA A 83 3.86 -14.13 -1.55
CA ALA A 83 5.10 -14.74 -2.02
C ALA A 83 4.87 -15.83 -3.07
N LEU A 84 3.81 -16.64 -2.96
CA LEU A 84 3.42 -17.62 -3.98
C LEU A 84 2.93 -16.96 -5.28
N MET A 85 2.45 -15.70 -5.23
CA MET A 85 2.06 -14.93 -6.40
C MET A 85 3.25 -14.32 -7.16
N TRP A 86 4.47 -14.37 -6.63
CA TRP A 86 5.59 -13.53 -7.05
C TRP A 86 5.82 -13.46 -8.56
N GLU A 87 5.92 -14.61 -9.24
CA GLU A 87 6.09 -14.67 -10.70
C GLU A 87 4.94 -13.96 -11.42
N VAL A 88 3.71 -14.26 -11.01
CA VAL A 88 2.49 -13.74 -11.64
C VAL A 88 2.36 -12.24 -11.42
N LEU A 89 2.82 -11.69 -10.29
CA LEU A 89 2.84 -10.24 -10.06
C LEU A 89 3.61 -9.49 -11.17
N TYR A 90 4.79 -10.00 -11.55
CA TYR A 90 5.57 -9.41 -12.66
C TYR A 90 4.86 -9.55 -14.00
N ASN A 91 4.17 -10.66 -14.23
CA ASN A 91 3.41 -10.88 -15.46
C ASN A 91 2.23 -9.91 -15.57
N VAL A 92 1.44 -9.73 -14.50
CA VAL A 92 0.31 -8.78 -14.49
C VAL A 92 0.79 -7.35 -14.80
N SER A 93 1.84 -6.90 -14.13
CA SER A 93 2.38 -5.56 -14.35
C SER A 93 3.03 -5.40 -15.73
N GLY A 94 3.85 -6.37 -16.15
CA GLY A 94 4.54 -6.35 -17.44
C GLY A 94 3.59 -6.39 -18.64
N MET A 95 2.43 -7.03 -18.48
CA MET A 95 1.37 -7.06 -19.49
C MET A 95 0.41 -5.86 -19.42
N ARG A 96 0.65 -4.89 -18.52
CA ARG A 96 -0.18 -3.68 -18.35
C ARG A 96 -1.65 -3.98 -18.01
N LEU A 97 -1.85 -4.89 -17.06
CA LEU A 97 -3.18 -5.35 -16.64
C LEU A 97 -3.60 -4.68 -15.33
N PRO A 98 -4.71 -3.91 -15.30
CA PRO A 98 -5.15 -3.15 -14.12
C PRO A 98 -5.92 -4.03 -13.12
N VAL A 99 -5.22 -4.96 -12.49
CA VAL A 99 -5.76 -5.77 -11.39
C VAL A 99 -5.65 -5.00 -10.08
N VAL A 100 -6.71 -4.98 -9.28
CA VAL A 100 -6.69 -4.45 -7.91
C VAL A 100 -6.58 -5.60 -6.92
N MET A 101 -5.70 -5.47 -5.94
CA MET A 101 -5.57 -6.44 -4.86
C MET A 101 -5.47 -5.74 -3.51
N THR A 102 -6.21 -6.23 -2.52
CA THR A 102 -5.93 -5.86 -1.12
C THR A 102 -4.81 -6.76 -0.60
N ALA A 103 -3.65 -6.17 -0.35
CA ALA A 103 -2.51 -6.84 0.25
C ALA A 103 -2.54 -6.59 1.76
N VAL A 104 -3.02 -7.57 2.51
CA VAL A 104 -3.10 -7.49 3.97
C VAL A 104 -1.74 -7.82 4.55
N ASN A 105 -1.04 -6.82 5.07
CA ASN A 105 0.34 -6.93 5.51
C ASN A 105 0.51 -7.88 6.71
N ARG A 106 1.33 -8.90 6.52
CA ARG A 106 1.64 -9.92 7.53
C ARG A 106 3.09 -10.40 7.42
N ALA A 107 3.66 -10.72 8.57
CA ALA A 107 4.97 -11.32 8.73
C ALA A 107 5.26 -12.49 7.78
N MET A 108 6.48 -12.52 7.25
CA MET A 108 7.01 -13.67 6.51
C MET A 108 7.40 -14.81 7.45
N SER A 109 7.28 -16.06 6.97
CA SER A 109 7.47 -17.27 7.78
C SER A 109 8.95 -17.60 8.08
N ALA A 110 9.15 -18.59 8.96
CA ALA A 110 10.41 -19.04 9.56
C ALA A 110 11.02 -18.06 10.61
N PRO A 111 10.38 -17.89 11.79
CA PRO A 111 9.22 -18.65 12.29
C PRO A 111 7.89 -18.18 11.70
N LEU A 112 6.88 -19.05 11.69
CA LEU A 112 5.53 -18.65 11.28
C LEU A 112 5.00 -17.57 12.22
N SER A 113 4.55 -16.46 11.66
CA SER A 113 3.77 -15.45 12.35
C SER A 113 2.58 -15.06 11.48
N ILE A 114 1.39 -15.08 12.08
CA ILE A 114 0.16 -14.58 11.45
C ILE A 114 -0.01 -13.08 11.66
N TRP A 115 0.79 -12.50 12.56
CA TRP A 115 0.67 -11.12 12.99
C TRP A 115 1.31 -10.17 11.99
N ASN A 116 0.97 -8.89 12.13
CA ASN A 116 1.31 -7.88 11.16
C ASN A 116 2.74 -7.37 11.25
N ASP A 117 3.37 -7.35 10.09
CA ASP A 117 4.44 -6.45 9.71
C ASP A 117 4.33 -6.28 8.18
N GLN A 118 5.18 -5.48 7.56
CA GLN A 118 5.04 -5.05 6.16
C GLN A 118 5.99 -5.80 5.21
N GLN A 119 6.68 -6.84 5.69
CA GLN A 119 7.72 -7.58 4.95
C GLN A 119 7.25 -8.14 3.60
N ASP A 120 5.98 -8.52 3.50
CA ASP A 120 5.39 -9.14 2.32
C ASP A 120 5.29 -8.17 1.13
N THR A 121 4.60 -7.05 1.31
CA THR A 121 4.46 -6.01 0.27
C THR A 121 5.76 -5.29 -0.03
N ILE A 122 6.61 -5.09 0.99
CA ILE A 122 7.96 -4.53 0.80
C ILE A 122 8.83 -5.47 -0.01
N GLY A 123 8.68 -6.79 0.18
CA GLY A 123 9.22 -7.77 -0.74
C GLY A 123 8.74 -7.50 -2.17
N ALA A 124 7.43 -7.37 -2.38
CA ALA A 124 6.83 -7.22 -3.72
C ALA A 124 7.03 -5.83 -4.39
N ARG A 125 7.73 -4.87 -3.77
CA ARG A 125 7.83 -3.47 -4.25
C ARG A 125 8.41 -3.31 -5.66
N ASP A 126 9.19 -4.28 -6.12
CA ASP A 126 9.89 -4.23 -7.42
C ASP A 126 9.11 -4.94 -8.54
N ALA A 127 7.94 -5.52 -8.23
CA ALA A 127 7.09 -6.21 -9.20
C ALA A 127 6.34 -5.27 -10.18
N GLY A 128 6.51 -3.95 -10.05
CA GLY A 128 5.86 -2.96 -10.89
C GLY A 128 4.39 -2.70 -10.55
N TRP A 129 3.99 -2.98 -9.30
CA TRP A 129 2.66 -2.67 -8.79
C TRP A 129 2.65 -1.29 -8.13
N ILE A 130 1.57 -0.54 -8.32
CA ILE A 130 1.29 0.64 -7.51
C ILE A 130 1.00 0.15 -6.09
N GLN A 131 1.61 0.75 -5.08
CA GLN A 131 1.42 0.37 -3.67
C GLN A 131 0.96 1.58 -2.88
N ILE A 132 -0.27 1.52 -2.36
CA ILE A 132 -0.87 2.55 -1.53
C ILE A 132 -1.09 1.98 -0.13
N TYR A 133 -0.37 2.49 0.87
CA TYR A 133 -0.51 2.12 2.27
C TYR A 133 -1.56 2.98 2.95
N VAL A 134 -2.46 2.33 3.69
CA VAL A 134 -3.58 2.97 4.38
C VAL A 134 -3.36 2.94 5.89
N GLU A 135 -3.78 4.02 6.56
CA GLU A 135 -3.60 4.21 7.99
C GLU A 135 -4.75 3.64 8.81
N ASP A 136 -5.99 3.83 8.37
CA ASP A 136 -7.19 3.46 9.11
C ASP A 136 -8.23 2.78 8.19
N ILE A 137 -9.35 2.33 8.79
CA ILE A 137 -10.36 1.57 8.06
C ILE A 137 -11.11 2.47 7.05
N GLN A 138 -11.32 3.75 7.37
CA GLN A 138 -12.00 4.69 6.46
C GLN A 138 -11.16 4.94 5.21
N GLU A 139 -9.86 5.16 5.38
CA GLU A 139 -8.92 5.31 4.28
C GLU A 139 -8.82 4.02 3.47
N ALA A 140 -8.79 2.85 4.12
CA ALA A 140 -8.78 1.55 3.43
C ALA A 140 -9.98 1.38 2.49
N HIS A 141 -11.19 1.72 2.99
CA HIS A 141 -12.42 1.72 2.20
C HIS A 141 -12.35 2.72 1.03
N ASP A 142 -11.97 3.96 1.30
CA ASP A 142 -11.95 5.04 0.31
C ASP A 142 -10.89 4.84 -0.79
N VAL A 143 -9.70 4.35 -0.41
CA VAL A 143 -8.61 4.03 -1.35
C VAL A 143 -8.99 2.85 -2.24
N THR A 144 -9.78 1.89 -1.74
CA THR A 144 -10.29 0.79 -2.57
C THR A 144 -11.14 1.30 -3.73
N LEU A 145 -11.94 2.34 -3.54
CA LEU A 145 -12.70 2.98 -4.63
C LEU A 145 -11.78 3.70 -5.62
N GLN A 146 -10.79 4.44 -5.10
CA GLN A 146 -9.80 5.15 -5.91
C GLN A 146 -8.92 4.19 -6.74
N SER A 147 -8.65 2.99 -6.22
CA SER A 147 -7.69 2.05 -6.78
C SER A 147 -7.97 1.67 -8.22
N TYR A 148 -9.23 1.34 -8.56
CA TYR A 148 -9.63 1.02 -9.93
C TYR A 148 -9.48 2.23 -10.84
N LYS A 149 -9.92 3.42 -10.41
CA LYS A 149 -9.82 4.65 -11.22
C LYS A 149 -8.37 5.02 -11.53
N ILE A 150 -7.44 4.73 -10.61
CA ILE A 150 -6.00 4.92 -10.81
C ILE A 150 -5.45 3.84 -11.75
N ALA A 151 -5.69 2.56 -11.43
CA ALA A 151 -5.15 1.41 -12.16
C ALA A 151 -5.61 1.39 -13.63
N GLU A 152 -6.89 1.70 -13.87
CA GLU A 152 -7.55 1.68 -15.19
C GLU A 152 -7.34 2.98 -15.99
N GLY A 153 -6.56 3.93 -15.47
CA GLY A 153 -6.16 5.12 -16.23
C GLY A 153 -5.46 4.71 -17.53
N LYS A 154 -5.87 5.27 -18.67
CA LYS A 154 -5.41 4.84 -20.00
C LYS A 154 -3.90 4.92 -20.19
N ASP A 155 -3.26 5.89 -19.56
CA ASP A 155 -1.82 6.13 -19.52
C ASP A 155 -1.10 5.39 -18.37
N VAL A 156 -1.87 4.79 -17.46
CA VAL A 156 -1.43 3.99 -16.32
C VAL A 156 -1.51 2.51 -16.64
N MET A 157 -2.71 1.90 -16.71
CA MET A 157 -2.89 0.46 -17.00
C MET A 157 -1.87 -0.40 -16.24
N LEU A 158 -1.79 -0.20 -14.93
CA LEU A 158 -0.89 -0.92 -14.03
C LEU A 158 -1.69 -1.49 -12.87
N PRO A 159 -1.29 -2.65 -12.33
CA PRO A 159 -1.98 -3.23 -11.19
C PRO A 159 -1.67 -2.46 -9.90
N LEU A 160 -2.59 -2.52 -8.95
CA LEU A 160 -2.54 -1.72 -7.71
C LEU A 160 -2.82 -2.57 -6.47
N MET A 161 -1.94 -2.43 -5.47
CA MET A 161 -2.09 -3.01 -4.14
C MET A 161 -2.59 -1.94 -3.17
N VAL A 162 -3.73 -2.21 -2.53
CA VAL A 162 -4.14 -1.51 -1.31
C VAL A 162 -3.49 -2.23 -0.14
N CYS A 163 -2.44 -1.65 0.43
CA CYS A 163 -1.62 -2.23 1.48
C CYS A 163 -2.19 -1.86 2.86
N MET A 164 -2.68 -2.85 3.60
CA MET A 164 -3.42 -2.65 4.84
C MET A 164 -2.82 -3.50 5.96
N ASP A 165 -2.55 -2.89 7.12
CA ASP A 165 -1.96 -3.61 8.26
C ASP A 165 -2.91 -4.67 8.84
N GLY A 166 -2.54 -5.95 8.70
CA GLY A 166 -3.32 -7.10 9.16
C GLY A 166 -3.54 -7.10 10.68
N PHE A 167 -4.68 -7.66 11.13
CA PHE A 167 -5.15 -7.62 12.52
C PHE A 167 -5.44 -6.21 13.05
N ILE A 168 -4.50 -5.27 12.97
CA ILE A 168 -4.64 -3.89 13.44
C ILE A 168 -5.77 -3.17 12.71
N LEU A 169 -5.86 -3.31 11.39
CA LEU A 169 -6.96 -2.73 10.61
C LEU A 169 -7.99 -3.79 10.24
N THR A 170 -7.58 -4.99 9.86
CA THR A 170 -8.54 -5.97 9.30
C THR A 170 -9.52 -6.54 10.31
N HIS A 171 -9.18 -6.59 11.60
CA HIS A 171 -10.02 -7.19 12.66
C HIS A 171 -10.55 -6.16 13.66
N THR A 172 -10.25 -4.87 13.45
CA THR A 172 -10.73 -3.79 14.33
C THR A 172 -12.08 -3.31 13.83
N TYR A 173 -12.95 -2.92 14.77
CA TYR A 173 -14.24 -2.30 14.47
C TYR A 173 -14.13 -0.79 14.66
N GLU A 174 -14.42 -0.03 13.61
CA GLU A 174 -14.42 1.44 13.65
C GLU A 174 -15.69 2.01 12.99
N PRO A 175 -16.10 3.24 13.33
CA PRO A 175 -17.13 3.95 12.58
C PRO A 175 -16.61 4.33 11.18
N VAL A 176 -17.25 3.78 10.14
CA VAL A 176 -16.89 4.02 8.73
C VAL A 176 -18.09 4.59 7.97
N VAL A 177 -17.86 5.58 7.12
CA VAL A 177 -18.79 6.05 6.10
C VAL A 177 -18.63 5.16 4.87
N LEU A 178 -19.45 4.11 4.81
CA LEU A 178 -19.57 3.23 3.66
C LEU A 178 -20.14 3.98 2.46
N ALA A 179 -19.59 3.76 1.27
CA ALA A 179 -20.04 4.42 0.04
C ALA A 179 -21.33 3.81 -0.51
N GLU A 180 -22.25 4.65 -0.98
CA GLU A 180 -23.41 4.16 -1.69
C GLU A 180 -23.09 3.80 -3.14
N GLN A 181 -23.93 2.98 -3.77
CA GLN A 181 -23.69 2.54 -5.15
C GLN A 181 -23.73 3.70 -6.13
N GLU A 182 -24.70 4.61 -6.00
CA GLU A 182 -24.89 5.76 -6.89
C GLU A 182 -23.67 6.68 -6.86
N GLU A 183 -23.19 7.02 -5.66
CA GLU A 183 -21.96 7.81 -5.48
C GLU A 183 -20.72 7.12 -6.08
N THR A 184 -20.67 5.78 -5.98
CA THR A 184 -19.56 4.99 -6.55
C THR A 184 -19.63 4.94 -8.07
N ASP A 185 -20.82 4.77 -8.66
CA ASP A 185 -21.01 4.72 -10.12
C ASP A 185 -20.69 6.08 -10.77
N ASP A 186 -21.02 7.20 -10.10
CA ASP A 186 -20.66 8.54 -10.53
C ASP A 186 -19.14 8.80 -10.49
N PHE A 187 -18.46 8.24 -9.48
CA PHE A 187 -17.02 8.40 -9.31
C PHE A 187 -16.19 7.46 -10.19
N LEU A 188 -16.59 6.19 -10.28
CA LEU A 188 -15.91 5.10 -10.96
C LEU A 188 -16.80 4.56 -12.10
N PRO A 189 -16.64 5.08 -13.33
CA PRO A 189 -17.42 4.59 -14.46
C PRO A 189 -17.10 3.12 -14.79
N PRO A 190 -17.94 2.47 -15.62
CA PRO A 190 -17.64 1.14 -16.16
C PRO A 190 -16.25 1.08 -16.81
N PHE A 191 -15.57 -0.05 -16.63
CA PHE A 191 -14.25 -0.26 -17.21
C PHE A 191 -14.35 -0.51 -18.72
N GLU A 192 -13.71 0.36 -19.50
CA GLU A 192 -13.64 0.24 -20.97
C GLU A 192 -12.16 0.14 -21.43
N PRO A 193 -11.56 -1.06 -21.38
CA PRO A 193 -10.16 -1.25 -21.79
C PRO A 193 -9.96 -1.01 -23.28
N GLU A 194 -8.91 -0.28 -23.64
CA GLU A 194 -8.53 -0.07 -25.05
C GLU A 194 -7.90 -1.32 -25.67
N TYR A 195 -7.08 -2.04 -24.89
CA TYR A 195 -6.35 -3.23 -25.32
C TYR A 195 -6.75 -4.43 -24.46
N TYR A 196 -7.44 -5.40 -25.05
CA TYR A 196 -7.79 -6.67 -24.43
C TYR A 196 -7.98 -7.76 -25.49
N MET A 197 -7.89 -9.03 -25.08
CA MET A 197 -8.00 -10.16 -25.99
C MET A 197 -9.44 -10.32 -26.51
N GLN A 198 -9.59 -10.33 -27.83
CA GLN A 198 -10.84 -10.55 -28.53
C GLN A 198 -10.66 -11.55 -29.68
N VAL A 199 -11.72 -12.27 -30.04
CA VAL A 199 -11.67 -13.26 -31.14
C VAL A 199 -11.63 -12.57 -32.51
N ASP A 200 -12.35 -11.47 -32.68
CA ASP A 200 -12.46 -10.70 -33.92
C ASP A 200 -11.29 -9.70 -34.11
N LYS A 201 -10.66 -9.26 -33.02
CA LYS A 201 -9.45 -8.42 -33.01
C LYS A 201 -8.38 -9.05 -32.12
N PRO A 202 -7.69 -10.09 -32.60
CA PRO A 202 -6.75 -10.84 -31.77
C PRO A 202 -5.55 -9.97 -31.38
N LEU A 203 -5.26 -9.96 -30.08
CA LEU A 203 -4.05 -9.38 -29.49
C LEU A 203 -3.24 -10.51 -28.83
N SER A 204 -1.93 -10.31 -28.70
CA SER A 204 -1.04 -11.22 -27.99
C SER A 204 -0.39 -10.48 -26.83
N PHE A 205 -0.42 -11.09 -25.65
CA PHE A 205 0.15 -10.57 -24.41
C PHE A 205 1.28 -11.49 -23.94
N GLY A 206 2.29 -10.93 -23.27
CA GLY A 206 3.37 -11.73 -22.67
C GLY A 206 4.27 -12.46 -23.66
N CYS A 207 4.40 -11.96 -24.90
CA CYS A 207 5.25 -12.57 -25.89
C CYS A 207 6.73 -12.53 -25.50
N PHE A 208 7.50 -13.47 -26.05
CA PHE A 208 8.96 -13.45 -25.94
C PHE A 208 9.54 -12.15 -26.52
N ALA A 209 10.35 -11.45 -25.74
CA ALA A 209 11.06 -10.24 -26.14
C ALA A 209 12.57 -10.51 -26.22
N GLU A 210 13.16 -10.15 -27.35
CA GLU A 210 14.61 -10.23 -27.56
C GLU A 210 15.34 -9.07 -26.84
N PRO A 211 16.67 -9.20 -26.61
CA PRO A 211 17.45 -8.16 -25.92
C PRO A 211 17.40 -6.76 -26.56
N ASP A 212 17.06 -6.65 -27.85
CA ASP A 212 16.92 -5.39 -28.58
C ASP A 212 15.60 -4.65 -28.31
N LYS A 213 14.66 -5.26 -27.58
CA LYS A 213 13.33 -4.69 -27.26
C LYS A 213 12.94 -4.74 -25.79
N TYR A 214 13.50 -5.69 -25.03
CA TYR A 214 13.09 -5.89 -23.64
C TYR A 214 13.28 -4.63 -22.78
N MET A 215 14.35 -3.87 -23.05
CA MET A 215 14.63 -2.61 -22.34
C MET A 215 13.52 -1.58 -22.57
N GLU A 216 13.03 -1.45 -23.81
CA GLU A 216 11.96 -0.53 -24.19
C GLU A 216 10.63 -0.89 -23.50
N PHE A 217 10.30 -2.18 -23.38
CA PHE A 217 9.13 -2.61 -22.60
C PHE A 217 9.25 -2.22 -21.12
N ARG A 218 10.44 -2.38 -20.53
CA ARG A 218 10.68 -1.93 -19.14
C ARG A 218 10.60 -0.41 -19.01
N TYR A 219 11.07 0.34 -20.01
CA TYR A 219 10.92 1.80 -20.05
C TYR A 219 9.43 2.20 -20.11
N MET A 220 8.62 1.58 -20.97
CA MET A 220 7.18 1.84 -21.05
C MET A 220 6.44 1.53 -19.74
N GLN A 221 6.84 0.47 -19.04
CA GLN A 221 6.32 0.15 -17.70
C GLN A 221 6.71 1.22 -16.68
N HIS A 222 7.94 1.72 -16.73
CA HIS A 222 8.42 2.81 -15.87
C HIS A 222 7.68 4.13 -16.13
N GLU A 223 7.51 4.51 -17.40
CA GLU A 223 6.75 5.71 -17.79
C GLU A 223 5.31 5.67 -17.25
N ALA A 224 4.67 4.50 -17.27
CA ALA A 224 3.34 4.34 -16.71
C ALA A 224 3.29 4.43 -15.19
N MET A 225 4.33 3.95 -14.51
CA MET A 225 4.48 4.16 -13.06
C MET A 225 4.65 5.65 -12.75
N ASP A 226 5.35 6.40 -13.61
CA ASP A 226 5.44 7.85 -13.49
C ASP A 226 4.10 8.56 -13.76
N ASN A 227 3.33 8.13 -14.76
CA ASN A 227 1.98 8.63 -15.02
C ASN A 227 1.03 8.34 -13.83
N ALA A 228 1.17 7.17 -13.21
CA ALA A 228 0.40 6.80 -12.02
C ALA A 228 0.58 7.81 -10.89
N ARG A 229 1.77 8.42 -10.75
CA ARG A 229 2.05 9.44 -9.74
C ARG A 229 1.10 10.64 -9.88
N SER A 230 0.96 11.16 -11.10
CA SER A 230 0.04 12.25 -11.40
C SER A 230 -1.42 11.81 -11.26
N LYS A 231 -1.73 10.59 -11.69
CA LYS A 231 -3.08 10.03 -11.61
C LYS A 231 -3.57 9.87 -10.16
N ILE A 232 -2.70 9.46 -9.24
CA ILE A 232 -3.02 9.37 -7.80
C ILE A 232 -3.45 10.74 -7.25
N VAL A 233 -2.72 11.81 -7.60
CA VAL A 233 -3.06 13.17 -7.14
C VAL A 233 -4.37 13.66 -7.73
N GLU A 234 -4.60 13.43 -9.03
CA GLU A 234 -5.85 13.76 -9.72
C GLU A 234 -7.03 13.05 -9.06
N VAL A 235 -6.95 11.72 -8.93
CA VAL A 235 -8.02 10.89 -8.37
C VAL A 235 -8.28 11.23 -6.90
N SER A 236 -7.23 11.54 -6.11
CA SER A 236 -7.40 12.02 -4.74
C SER A 236 -8.21 13.32 -4.69
N SER A 237 -7.92 14.28 -5.58
CA SER A 237 -8.67 15.55 -5.64
C SER A 237 -10.12 15.35 -6.08
N GLU A 238 -10.37 14.47 -7.05
CA GLU A 238 -11.72 14.10 -7.47
C GLU A 238 -12.49 13.41 -6.34
N PHE A 239 -11.83 12.51 -5.62
CA PHE A 239 -12.41 11.81 -4.49
C PHE A 239 -12.83 12.78 -3.38
N THR A 240 -11.99 13.77 -3.06
CA THR A 240 -12.34 14.81 -2.08
C THR A 240 -13.54 15.63 -2.53
N LYS A 241 -13.67 15.95 -3.82
CA LYS A 241 -14.85 16.66 -4.34
C LYS A 241 -16.12 15.81 -4.27
N ALA A 242 -16.02 14.51 -4.56
CA ALA A 242 -17.16 13.60 -4.60
C ALA A 242 -17.62 13.17 -3.19
N PHE A 243 -16.69 12.80 -2.32
CA PHE A 243 -16.97 12.19 -1.02
C PHE A 243 -16.69 13.09 0.19
N GLY A 244 -16.11 14.28 -0.03
CA GLY A 244 -15.82 15.25 1.02
C GLY A 244 -14.68 14.86 1.97
N ARG A 245 -13.91 13.82 1.65
CA ARG A 245 -12.79 13.31 2.44
C ARG A 245 -11.49 13.41 1.65
N ASP A 246 -10.44 13.89 2.30
CA ASP A 246 -9.10 13.96 1.72
C ASP A 246 -8.16 13.09 2.55
N HIS A 247 -7.34 12.33 1.83
CA HIS A 247 -6.36 11.43 2.42
C HIS A 247 -4.93 11.82 1.99
N GLY A 248 -4.69 12.91 1.27
CA GLY A 248 -3.34 13.45 1.05
C GLY A 248 -2.58 12.91 -0.18
N GLY A 249 -3.25 12.41 -1.21
CA GLY A 249 -2.59 12.04 -2.47
C GLY A 249 -1.41 11.07 -2.28
N LEU A 250 -0.18 11.52 -2.52
CA LEU A 250 1.02 10.69 -2.42
C LEU A 250 1.62 10.61 -1.00
N VAL A 251 1.53 11.71 -0.24
CA VAL A 251 2.06 11.84 1.13
C VAL A 251 1.18 12.80 1.92
N GLU A 252 1.04 12.58 3.21
CA GLU A 252 0.29 13.44 4.11
C GLU A 252 1.22 13.97 5.21
N GLY A 253 1.20 15.29 5.43
CA GLY A 253 2.00 15.95 6.46
C GLY A 253 1.14 16.33 7.66
N TYR A 254 1.65 16.07 8.86
CA TYR A 254 1.04 16.48 10.12
C TYR A 254 2.06 17.29 10.94
N ASN A 255 1.70 18.50 11.35
CA ASN A 255 2.54 19.44 12.11
C ASN A 255 3.93 19.68 11.48
N LEU A 256 4.02 19.91 10.16
CA LEU A 256 5.30 20.08 9.46
C LEU A 256 5.87 21.51 9.49
N ASP A 257 5.04 22.54 9.60
CA ASP A 257 5.45 23.95 9.35
C ASP A 257 6.62 24.42 10.24
N ASP A 258 6.66 23.98 11.50
CA ASP A 258 7.70 24.33 12.49
C ASP A 258 8.48 23.08 12.97
N ALA A 259 8.43 21.98 12.22
CA ALA A 259 9.06 20.72 12.61
C ALA A 259 10.57 20.75 12.42
N GLU A 260 11.32 20.64 13.53
CA GLU A 260 12.77 20.39 13.49
C GLU A 260 13.07 18.90 13.36
N ILE A 261 12.17 18.06 13.88
CA ILE A 261 12.22 16.60 13.80
C ILE A 261 11.00 16.14 13.01
N ILE A 262 11.22 15.37 11.94
CA ILE A 262 10.13 14.75 11.18
C ILE A 262 10.22 13.24 11.32
N ILE A 263 9.13 12.62 11.78
CA ILE A 263 8.96 11.17 11.75
C ILE A 263 8.41 10.79 10.38
N VAL A 264 9.06 9.86 9.68
CA VAL A 264 8.59 9.35 8.38
C VAL A 264 8.14 7.90 8.55
N THR A 265 6.94 7.57 8.13
CA THR A 265 6.38 6.21 8.27
C THR A 265 5.23 5.98 7.28
N PHE A 266 4.65 4.78 7.28
CA PHE A 266 3.40 4.44 6.60
C PHE A 266 2.63 3.35 7.35
N GLY A 267 1.35 3.17 7.01
CA GLY A 267 0.49 2.18 7.66
C GLY A 267 -0.11 2.65 8.98
N SER A 268 -0.61 1.73 9.80
CA SER A 268 -1.52 2.06 10.90
C SER A 268 -0.86 2.68 12.13
N VAL A 269 0.48 2.65 12.21
CA VAL A 269 1.22 3.20 13.37
C VAL A 269 1.07 4.72 13.51
N ILE A 270 0.66 5.39 12.44
CA ILE A 270 0.50 6.85 12.40
C ILE A 270 -0.51 7.33 13.43
N GLY A 271 -1.61 6.59 13.65
CA GLY A 271 -2.60 6.93 14.67
C GLY A 271 -1.98 7.06 16.06
N THR A 272 -1.12 6.10 16.45
CA THR A 272 -0.39 6.15 17.73
C THR A 272 0.65 7.28 17.76
N MET A 273 1.32 7.54 16.64
CA MET A 273 2.31 8.63 16.57
C MET A 273 1.67 10.01 16.70
N ARG A 274 0.49 10.23 16.12
CA ARG A 274 -0.25 11.51 16.24
C ARG A 274 -0.49 11.85 17.72
N GLU A 275 -0.91 10.89 18.55
CA GLU A 275 -1.13 11.12 19.98
C GLU A 275 0.12 11.64 20.71
N VAL A 276 1.30 11.13 20.36
CA VAL A 276 2.56 11.55 20.98
C VAL A 276 3.02 12.89 20.43
N VAL A 277 2.95 13.08 19.10
CA VAL A 277 3.40 14.29 18.42
C VAL A 277 2.56 15.50 18.82
N GLU A 278 1.27 15.35 19.12
CA GLU A 278 0.42 16.43 19.67
C GLU A 278 0.94 17.04 20.98
N ARG A 279 1.71 16.26 21.75
CA ARG A 279 2.25 16.66 23.06
C ARG A 279 3.69 17.16 22.97
N GLU A 280 4.31 17.04 21.79
CA GLU A 280 5.71 17.36 21.55
C GLU A 280 5.85 18.66 20.74
N LYS A 281 6.87 19.46 21.05
CA LYS A 281 7.16 20.69 20.30
C LYS A 281 8.15 20.42 19.18
N ASN A 282 7.96 21.07 18.03
CA ASN A 282 8.83 21.00 16.85
C ASN A 282 9.00 19.58 16.31
N VAL A 283 7.98 18.73 16.45
CA VAL A 283 7.95 17.39 15.88
C VAL A 283 6.77 17.30 14.91
N GLY A 284 7.02 16.77 13.73
CA GLY A 284 5.99 16.50 12.72
C GLY A 284 6.02 15.05 12.25
N ILE A 285 4.99 14.65 11.50
CA ILE A 285 4.88 13.34 10.86
C ILE A 285 4.72 13.55 9.36
N LEU A 286 5.49 12.81 8.58
CA LEU A 286 5.28 12.64 7.15
C LEU A 286 4.84 11.20 6.90
N LYS A 287 3.55 11.02 6.63
CA LYS A 287 2.95 9.76 6.18
C LYS A 287 3.23 9.56 4.71
N ILE A 288 3.93 8.48 4.39
CA ILE A 288 4.04 8.01 3.01
C ILE A 288 2.78 7.20 2.70
N ARG A 289 2.06 7.58 1.64
CA ARG A 289 0.88 6.84 1.19
C ARG A 289 1.22 5.98 0.00
N SER A 290 1.75 6.62 -1.04
CA SER A 290 2.27 5.90 -2.20
C SER A 290 3.72 5.51 -1.93
N TYR A 291 3.99 4.22 -1.81
CA TYR A 291 5.37 3.70 -1.77
C TYR A 291 5.88 3.42 -3.19
N ARG A 292 4.97 3.02 -4.08
CA ARG A 292 5.17 2.96 -5.52
C ARG A 292 3.97 3.61 -6.21
N PRO A 293 4.18 4.61 -7.10
CA PRO A 293 5.43 5.30 -7.37
C PRO A 293 5.99 6.06 -6.16
N PHE A 294 7.31 6.00 -5.95
CA PHE A 294 7.92 6.65 -4.80
C PHE A 294 7.88 8.20 -4.93
N PRO A 295 7.39 8.95 -3.92
CA PRO A 295 7.08 10.38 -4.05
C PRO A 295 8.27 11.27 -3.72
N LEU A 296 9.31 11.16 -4.54
CA LEU A 296 10.60 11.81 -4.33
C LEU A 296 10.47 13.34 -4.14
N LYS A 297 9.65 14.00 -4.96
CA LYS A 297 9.55 15.47 -4.94
C LYS A 297 8.87 15.95 -3.67
N GLU A 298 7.80 15.27 -3.28
CA GLU A 298 6.97 15.58 -2.12
C GLU A 298 7.75 15.32 -0.83
N ILE A 299 8.48 14.19 -0.75
CA ILE A 299 9.39 13.89 0.37
C ILE A 299 10.46 14.97 0.49
N ARG A 300 11.17 15.31 -0.59
CA ARG A 300 12.21 16.35 -0.54
C ARG A 300 11.65 17.70 -0.10
N ALA A 301 10.46 18.06 -0.57
CA ALA A 301 9.80 19.30 -0.18
C ALA A 301 9.45 19.32 1.31
N ALA A 302 8.95 18.22 1.84
CA ALA A 302 8.60 18.08 3.25
C ALA A 302 9.81 18.04 4.19
N LEU A 303 10.93 17.46 3.75
CA LEU A 303 12.11 17.24 4.60
C LEU A 303 13.18 18.35 4.53
N LYS A 304 13.02 19.33 3.62
CA LYS A 304 14.09 20.32 3.32
C LYS A 304 14.53 21.17 4.51
N ASP A 305 13.62 21.46 5.44
CA ASP A 305 13.85 22.34 6.60
C ASP A 305 14.06 21.56 7.90
N ALA A 306 13.93 20.23 7.86
CA ALA A 306 14.13 19.38 9.03
C ALA A 306 15.61 19.28 9.41
N LYS A 307 15.89 19.23 10.71
CA LYS A 307 17.23 18.99 11.26
C LYS A 307 17.50 17.49 11.44
N VAL A 308 16.46 16.74 11.81
CA VAL A 308 16.52 15.30 11.99
C VAL A 308 15.28 14.64 11.38
N VAL A 309 15.49 13.54 10.68
CA VAL A 309 14.43 12.65 10.21
C VAL A 309 14.57 11.30 10.91
N ALA A 310 13.48 10.84 11.52
CA ALA A 310 13.37 9.53 12.14
C ALA A 310 12.43 8.67 11.30
N VAL A 311 12.97 7.70 10.58
CA VAL A 311 12.18 6.76 9.79
C VAL A 311 11.77 5.59 10.66
N VAL A 312 10.46 5.34 10.77
CA VAL A 312 9.90 4.26 11.59
C VAL A 312 9.14 3.32 10.68
N GLU A 313 9.50 2.05 10.71
CA GLU A 313 8.97 1.05 9.78
C GLU A 313 8.82 -0.32 10.42
N LYS A 314 7.92 -1.12 9.84
CA LYS A 314 7.60 -2.49 10.29
C LYS A 314 8.09 -3.48 9.25
N ASP A 315 9.28 -3.27 8.73
CA ASP A 315 9.98 -4.21 7.85
C ASP A 315 11.48 -4.22 8.17
N LEU A 316 12.17 -5.23 7.66
CA LEU A 316 13.61 -5.38 7.83
C LEU A 316 14.19 -6.10 6.61
N SER A 317 15.10 -5.42 5.91
CA SER A 317 15.99 -6.08 4.96
C SER A 317 17.12 -6.78 5.74
N VAL A 318 16.92 -8.06 6.06
CA VAL A 318 17.85 -8.84 6.90
C VAL A 318 19.28 -8.75 6.38
N GLY A 319 20.20 -8.31 7.24
CA GLY A 319 21.61 -8.07 6.90
C GLY A 319 21.95 -6.61 6.57
N PHE A 320 20.96 -5.72 6.51
CA PHE A 320 21.17 -4.29 6.31
C PHE A 320 20.31 -3.44 7.25
N GLU A 321 19.26 -2.77 6.77
CA GLU A 321 18.40 -1.88 7.56
C GLU A 321 16.94 -1.96 7.04
N GLY A 322 16.08 -1.06 7.51
CA GLY A 322 14.72 -0.95 6.99
C GLY A 322 14.66 -0.47 5.54
N ALA A 323 13.69 -0.96 4.78
CA ALA A 323 13.46 -0.60 3.39
C ALA A 323 13.11 0.88 3.21
N LEU A 324 12.18 1.41 3.99
CA LEU A 324 11.78 2.81 3.91
C LEU A 324 12.96 3.71 4.26
N PHE A 325 13.72 3.37 5.30
CA PHE A 325 14.91 4.14 5.67
C PHE A 325 15.92 4.20 4.52
N THR A 326 16.15 3.08 3.84
CA THR A 326 17.03 3.02 2.66
C THR A 326 16.52 3.94 1.55
N GLU A 327 15.22 3.94 1.25
CA GLU A 327 14.65 4.78 0.20
C GLU A 327 14.63 6.27 0.57
N ILE A 328 14.43 6.61 1.84
CA ILE A 328 14.53 7.99 2.32
C ILE A 328 15.98 8.48 2.25
N LYS A 329 16.98 7.65 2.61
CA LYS A 329 18.39 7.99 2.39
C LYS A 329 18.67 8.28 0.92
N ALA A 330 18.19 7.43 0.01
CA ALA A 330 18.33 7.65 -1.43
C ALA A 330 17.59 8.91 -1.91
N ALA A 331 16.44 9.22 -1.31
CA ALA A 331 15.67 10.42 -1.63
C ALA A 331 16.45 11.69 -1.33
N VAL A 332 17.12 11.75 -0.18
CA VAL A 332 17.76 12.98 0.32
C VAL A 332 19.26 13.07 0.01
N CYS A 333 19.91 12.01 -0.47
CA CYS A 333 21.37 11.97 -0.66
C CYS A 333 21.93 13.09 -1.57
N ASN A 334 21.12 13.61 -2.48
CA ASN A 334 21.48 14.69 -3.41
C ASN A 334 20.83 16.03 -3.03
N MET A 335 20.24 16.14 -1.84
CA MET A 335 19.77 17.42 -1.30
C MET A 335 20.94 18.20 -0.71
N ASN A 336 20.91 19.52 -0.88
CA ASN A 336 21.85 20.41 -0.23
C ASN A 336 21.30 20.84 1.14
N CYS A 337 21.20 19.91 2.09
CA CYS A 337 20.75 20.16 3.46
C CYS A 337 21.63 19.41 4.49
N ASP A 338 21.77 19.98 5.69
CA ASP A 338 22.45 19.32 6.83
C ASP A 338 21.41 18.50 7.63
N LEU A 339 20.85 17.49 6.97
CA LEU A 339 19.82 16.61 7.53
C LEU A 339 20.46 15.37 8.15
N LYS A 340 20.10 15.08 9.40
CA LYS A 340 20.47 13.83 10.08
C LYS A 340 19.35 12.80 9.90
N LEU A 341 19.70 11.57 9.55
CA LEU A 341 18.74 10.49 9.31
C LEU A 341 18.95 9.35 10.29
N LEU A 342 17.87 8.89 10.91
CA LEU A 342 17.83 7.76 11.83
C LEU A 342 16.75 6.77 11.39
N GLY A 343 17.05 5.47 11.42
CA GLY A 343 16.13 4.38 11.12
C GLY A 343 15.71 3.60 12.36
N PHE A 344 14.45 3.23 12.45
CA PHE A 344 13.89 2.50 13.58
C PHE A 344 12.99 1.37 13.09
N VAL A 345 13.45 0.13 13.31
CA VAL A 345 12.65 -1.05 13.05
C VAL A 345 11.84 -1.39 14.29
N VAL A 346 10.52 -1.44 14.14
CA VAL A 346 9.57 -1.59 15.25
C VAL A 346 8.50 -2.63 14.93
N GLY A 347 7.84 -3.14 15.97
CA GLY A 347 6.57 -3.85 15.83
C GLY A 347 6.52 -5.13 14.99
N LEU A 348 7.67 -5.67 14.54
CA LEU A 348 7.72 -6.86 13.69
C LEU A 348 6.92 -8.03 14.30
N GLY A 349 6.17 -8.74 13.45
CA GLY A 349 5.28 -9.81 13.89
C GLY A 349 4.23 -9.37 14.91
N GLY A 350 3.66 -8.17 14.76
CA GLY A 350 2.60 -7.61 15.58
C GLY A 350 3.01 -7.33 17.02
N ARG A 351 4.29 -7.11 17.28
CA ARG A 351 4.72 -6.60 18.59
C ARG A 351 4.13 -5.21 18.78
N ASP A 352 3.59 -4.97 19.96
CA ASP A 352 2.97 -3.69 20.29
C ASP A 352 3.96 -2.53 20.14
N ILE A 353 3.48 -1.40 19.64
CA ILE A 353 4.23 -0.15 19.48
C ILE A 353 3.57 0.88 20.38
N THR A 354 4.17 1.13 21.54
CA THR A 354 3.56 1.97 22.56
C THR A 354 3.89 3.46 22.36
N THR A 355 3.10 4.34 22.98
CA THR A 355 3.43 5.78 23.04
C THR A 355 4.79 6.04 23.72
N SER A 356 5.23 5.15 24.61
CA SER A 356 6.56 5.22 25.22
C SER A 356 7.66 4.93 24.20
N ASP A 357 7.46 3.98 23.28
CA ASP A 357 8.41 3.66 22.22
C ASP A 357 8.58 4.84 21.26
N ILE A 358 7.48 5.47 20.86
CA ILE A 358 7.49 6.68 20.02
C ILE A 358 8.18 7.85 20.75
N SER A 359 7.89 8.04 22.05
CA SER A 359 8.55 9.08 22.87
C SER A 359 10.06 8.86 22.95
N ASP A 360 10.50 7.60 23.07
CA ASP A 360 11.92 7.26 23.09
C ASP A 360 12.60 7.48 21.72
N ILE A 361 11.93 7.19 20.61
CA ILE A 361 12.39 7.53 19.26
C ILE A 361 12.60 9.05 19.13
N ILE A 362 11.63 9.86 19.55
CA ILE A 362 11.74 11.33 19.52
C ILE A 362 12.91 11.80 20.38
N LYS A 363 13.08 11.23 21.58
CA LYS A 363 14.22 11.54 22.46
C LYS A 363 15.57 11.21 21.80
N ARG A 364 15.68 10.07 21.12
CA ARG A 364 16.89 9.69 20.36
C ARG A 364 17.13 10.64 19.19
N ALA A 365 16.09 11.06 18.48
CA ALA A 365 16.18 12.07 17.42
C ALA A 365 16.66 13.43 17.95
N ARG A 366 16.11 13.92 19.06
CA ARG A 366 16.59 15.15 19.74
C ARG A 366 18.08 15.03 20.12
N LYS A 367 18.48 13.90 20.69
CA LYS A 367 19.88 13.66 21.04
C LYS A 367 20.79 13.68 19.81
N ALA A 368 20.37 13.10 18.69
CA ALA A 368 21.14 13.15 17.44
C ALA A 368 21.23 14.57 16.86
N MET A 369 20.20 15.39 17.06
CA MET A 369 20.23 16.81 16.70
C MET A 369 21.35 17.56 17.44
N ASP A 370 21.48 17.33 18.75
CA ASP A 370 22.40 18.05 19.64
C ASP A 370 23.82 17.47 19.63
N GLU A 371 23.95 16.15 19.65
CA GLU A 371 25.23 15.44 19.82
C GLU A 371 25.77 14.79 18.53
N GLY A 372 24.98 14.77 17.45
CA GLY A 372 25.27 14.01 16.22
C GLY A 372 24.82 12.55 16.27
N ILE A 373 24.87 11.88 15.12
CA ILE A 373 24.45 10.48 14.96
C ILE A 373 25.52 9.54 15.54
N LYS A 374 25.12 8.66 16.46
CA LYS A 374 25.97 7.58 17.01
C LYS A 374 25.65 6.22 16.38
N GLU A 375 24.36 5.98 16.13
CA GLU A 375 23.84 4.79 15.47
C GLU A 375 22.84 5.25 14.41
N GLU A 376 23.06 4.88 13.15
CA GLU A 376 22.19 5.28 12.04
C GLU A 376 20.84 4.58 12.09
N TRP A 377 20.79 3.33 12.55
CA TRP A 377 19.54 2.60 12.68
C TRP A 377 19.59 1.59 13.83
N GLN A 378 18.41 1.23 14.34
CA GLN A 378 18.28 0.30 15.47
C GLN A 378 16.88 -0.32 15.57
N PHE A 379 16.77 -1.40 16.35
CA PHE A 379 15.48 -1.93 16.80
C PHE A 379 14.96 -1.15 18.01
N VAL A 380 13.65 -0.96 18.09
CA VAL A 380 12.97 -0.46 19.30
C VAL A 380 12.10 -1.57 19.88
N GLY A 381 12.09 -1.71 21.21
CA GLY A 381 11.35 -2.79 21.89
C GLY A 381 11.99 -4.18 21.73
N LEU A 382 13.28 -4.28 21.38
CA LEU A 382 14.02 -5.54 21.36
C LEU A 382 14.26 -6.03 22.80
N ARG A 383 14.01 -7.32 23.03
CA ARG A 383 14.13 -7.98 24.34
C ARG A 383 15.42 -8.78 24.38
N GLY A 384 16.47 -8.18 24.95
CA GLY A 384 17.82 -8.77 25.00
C GLY A 384 17.90 -10.08 25.77
N GLU A 385 16.95 -10.34 26.67
CA GLU A 385 16.83 -11.59 27.41
C GLU A 385 16.40 -12.80 26.56
N ILE A 386 15.92 -12.57 25.33
CA ILE A 386 15.50 -13.63 24.38
C ILE A 386 16.65 -14.01 23.43
N LEU A 387 17.67 -13.16 23.29
CA LEU A 387 18.86 -13.39 22.46
C LEU A 387 19.86 -14.29 23.20
#